data_AF-E4X585-F1
#
_entry.id   AF-E4X585-F1
#
_cell.length_a   1.000
_cell.length_b   1.000
_cell.length_c   1.000
_cell.angle_alpha   90.00
_cell.angle_beta   90.00
_cell.angle_gamma   90.00
#
_symmetry.space_group_name_H-M   'P 1'
#
loop_
_entity.id
_entity.type
_entity.pdbx_description
1 polymer ?
#
loop_
_entity_poly.entity_id
_entity_poly.type
_entity_poly.pdbx_seq_one_letter_code
_entity_poly.pdbx_strand_id
1 'polypeptide(L)'
;MVPGKPVKSSIDTSHEGIYVPQISYFTPNIIVDVRDGKLWELELRLDKIGLLFENDELFFRFLLRRRFHKAVAFDILRSQIKKSEPVERICRIFDQIVTMKPEPTLSQSDILVHVFQPLLVEGLSREELSNMMLLFLRSLDKIGQTGHERLICFLIDCLLKSGQSIVIEQLLQCGIFPSTSTIACALLAHPETQASGLDILKQAKNYIHVAEVLLNKGDIPQALKYHLAELNYDNFKSQKYLDAALKHDDQLFRDIYRHLEVENARILASSSPKGPFLHIPEEYKQLYISKFGNDDLSNFLSSIQTK
;
A
#
# COMPACT_ATOMS: atom_id res chain seq x y z
N MET A 1 3.82 -39.05 3.48
CA MET A 1 4.94 -39.13 4.44
C MET A 1 5.17 -40.58 4.78
N VAL A 2 6.32 -41.14 4.45
CA VAL A 2 6.69 -42.48 4.90
C VAL A 2 7.15 -42.35 6.36
N PRO A 3 6.57 -43.09 7.32
CA PRO A 3 7.00 -43.02 8.71
C PRO A 3 8.46 -43.46 8.80
N GLY A 4 9.31 -42.61 9.39
CA GLY A 4 10.71 -42.91 9.62
C GLY A 4 10.84 -44.12 10.53
N LYS A 5 11.70 -45.08 10.16
CA LYS A 5 11.97 -46.25 11.00
C LYS A 5 12.56 -45.81 12.35
N PRO A 6 12.15 -46.42 13.47
CA PRO A 6 12.70 -46.10 14.78
C PRO A 6 14.21 -46.34 14.79
N VAL A 7 14.97 -45.37 15.28
CA VAL A 7 16.41 -45.52 15.52
C VAL A 7 16.56 -46.35 16.79
N LYS A 8 16.89 -47.63 16.63
CA LYS A 8 17.21 -48.50 17.77
C LYS A 8 18.59 -48.11 18.29
N SER A 9 18.68 -47.71 19.56
CA SER A 9 19.95 -47.60 20.26
C SER A 9 20.62 -48.98 20.27
N SER A 10 21.82 -49.08 19.69
CA SER A 10 22.66 -50.28 19.75
C SER A 10 23.18 -50.45 21.18
N ILE A 11 22.38 -51.12 22.02
CA ILE A 11 22.78 -51.55 23.35
C ILE A 11 22.75 -53.08 23.35
N ASP A 12 23.87 -53.66 23.73
CA ASP A 12 24.21 -55.08 23.72
C ASP A 12 23.22 -55.88 24.60
N THR A 13 22.62 -56.93 24.04
CA THR A 13 21.47 -57.67 24.60
C THR A 13 21.89 -58.93 25.36
N SER A 14 22.68 -58.81 26.41
CA SER A 14 23.09 -59.94 27.27
C SER A 14 22.42 -59.98 28.66
N HIS A 15 21.49 -59.06 28.94
CA HIS A 15 20.64 -59.10 30.14
C HIS A 15 19.16 -58.84 29.78
N GLU A 16 18.46 -59.89 29.35
CA GLU A 16 17.03 -59.84 29.04
C GLU A 16 16.17 -59.67 30.31
N GLY A 17 15.29 -58.66 30.31
CA GLY A 17 14.08 -58.67 31.13
C GLY A 17 13.53 -57.34 31.65
N ILE A 18 14.38 -56.37 32.02
CA ILE A 18 13.91 -55.18 32.77
C ILE A 18 14.21 -53.85 32.05
N TYR A 19 15.16 -53.84 31.10
CA TYR A 19 15.60 -52.63 30.41
C TYR A 19 15.33 -52.68 28.91
N VAL A 20 14.12 -53.08 28.50
CA VAL A 20 13.65 -52.67 27.17
C VAL A 20 13.60 -51.14 27.20
N PRO A 21 14.15 -50.40 26.22
CA PRO A 21 14.02 -48.96 26.19
C PRO A 21 12.52 -48.62 26.13
N GLN A 22 11.94 -48.25 27.28
CA GLN A 22 10.51 -47.96 27.42
C GLN A 22 10.14 -46.61 26.79
N ILE A 23 11.15 -45.85 26.37
CA ILE A 23 11.03 -44.58 25.67
C ILE A 23 11.45 -44.81 24.22
N SER A 24 10.53 -44.58 23.29
CA SER A 24 10.79 -44.63 21.86
C SER A 24 10.81 -43.21 21.30
N TYR A 25 11.90 -42.87 20.61
CA TYR A 25 12.07 -41.57 19.96
C TYR A 25 11.65 -41.67 18.50
N PHE A 26 10.70 -40.82 18.11
CA PHE A 26 10.24 -40.69 16.74
C PHE A 26 10.66 -39.33 16.20
N THR A 27 11.27 -39.36 15.02
CA THR A 27 11.68 -38.14 14.34
C THR A 27 10.44 -37.39 13.83
N PRO A 28 10.43 -36.04 13.86
CA PRO A 28 11.52 -35.19 14.34
C PRO A 28 11.49 -34.86 15.84
N ASN A 29 10.34 -34.96 16.51
CA ASN A 29 10.16 -34.36 17.84
C ASN A 29 9.17 -35.11 18.76
N ILE A 30 8.93 -36.39 18.53
CA ILE A 30 7.96 -37.16 19.31
C ILE A 30 8.68 -38.14 20.23
N ILE A 31 8.27 -38.17 21.49
CA ILE A 31 8.76 -39.12 22.49
C ILE A 31 7.56 -39.94 22.99
N VAL A 32 7.59 -41.24 22.75
CA VAL A 32 6.57 -42.18 23.24
C VAL A 32 7.10 -42.83 24.50
N ASP A 33 6.44 -42.58 25.62
CA ASP A 33 6.65 -43.30 26.87
C ASP A 33 5.64 -44.45 26.94
N VAL A 34 6.13 -45.67 26.66
CA VAL A 34 5.31 -46.88 26.61
C VAL A 34 4.84 -47.31 28.00
N ARG A 35 5.58 -46.96 29.06
CA ARG A 35 5.24 -47.32 30.45
C ARG A 35 4.04 -46.53 30.96
N ASP A 36 4.03 -45.23 30.68
CA ASP A 36 2.95 -44.34 31.11
C ASP A 36 1.82 -44.24 30.08
N GLY A 37 1.98 -44.84 28.89
CA GLY A 37 1.05 -44.67 27.77
C GLY A 37 0.97 -43.22 27.28
N LYS A 38 2.04 -42.44 27.45
CA LYS A 38 2.07 -41.00 27.14
C LYS A 38 2.82 -40.72 25.84
N LEU A 39 2.30 -39.74 25.11
CA LEU A 39 2.94 -39.15 23.94
C LEU A 39 3.37 -37.73 24.29
N TRP A 40 4.66 -37.45 24.15
CA TRP A 40 5.22 -36.12 24.35
C TRP A 40 5.67 -35.55 23.02
N GLU A 41 5.33 -34.29 22.77
CA GLU A 41 5.88 -33.51 21.65
C GLU A 41 6.93 -32.54 22.20
N LEU A 42 8.13 -32.59 21.63
CA LEU A 42 9.23 -31.72 22.03
C LEU A 42 9.22 -30.44 21.20
N GLU A 43 9.07 -29.31 21.87
CA GLU A 43 9.12 -28.00 21.24
C GLU A 43 10.35 -27.20 21.70
N LEU A 44 11.03 -26.55 20.76
CA LEU A 44 12.17 -25.71 21.06
C LEU A 44 11.72 -24.33 21.54
N ARG A 45 12.29 -23.89 22.66
CA ARG A 45 12.14 -22.53 23.20
C ARG A 45 13.02 -21.55 22.43
N LEU A 46 12.45 -20.96 21.38
CA LEU A 46 13.15 -20.07 20.45
C LEU A 46 13.66 -18.78 21.12
N ASP A 47 13.03 -18.33 22.21
CA ASP A 47 13.40 -17.13 22.97
C ASP A 47 14.76 -17.24 23.70
N LYS A 48 15.19 -18.47 24.03
CA LYS A 48 16.44 -18.71 24.77
C LYS A 48 17.57 -19.23 23.90
N ILE A 49 17.24 -19.79 22.74
CA ILE A 49 18.21 -20.48 21.89
C ILE A 49 19.18 -19.51 21.19
N GLY A 50 18.85 -18.22 21.13
CA GLY A 50 19.72 -17.20 20.54
C GLY A 50 21.11 -17.12 21.17
N LEU A 51 21.24 -17.47 22.45
CA LEU A 51 22.53 -17.51 23.17
C LEU A 51 23.48 -18.60 22.64
N LEU A 52 22.97 -19.58 21.88
CA LEU A 52 23.77 -20.65 21.29
C LEU A 52 24.34 -20.28 19.92
N PHE A 53 23.97 -19.13 19.37
CA PHE A 53 24.43 -18.68 18.05
C PHE A 53 25.55 -17.65 18.19
N GLU A 54 26.56 -17.78 17.34
CA GLU A 54 27.69 -16.84 17.28
C GLU A 54 27.25 -15.43 16.87
N ASN A 55 26.21 -15.32 16.05
CA ASN A 55 25.67 -14.05 15.61
C ASN A 55 24.15 -14.11 15.36
N ASP A 56 23.50 -12.95 15.51
CA ASP A 56 22.06 -12.80 15.31
C ASP A 56 21.63 -13.07 13.86
N GLU A 57 22.53 -12.92 12.87
CA GLU A 57 22.23 -13.22 11.47
C GLU A 57 21.97 -14.72 11.25
N LEU A 58 22.83 -15.59 11.80
CA LEU A 58 22.67 -17.04 11.76
C LEU A 58 21.47 -17.49 12.58
N PHE A 59 21.27 -16.87 13.73
CA PHE A 59 20.10 -17.13 14.56
C PHE A 59 18.81 -16.77 13.84
N PHE A 60 18.74 -15.60 13.19
CA PHE A 60 17.59 -15.18 12.41
C PHE A 60 17.31 -16.15 11.26
N ARG A 61 18.35 -16.58 10.54
CA ARG A 61 18.25 -17.58 9.48
C ARG A 61 17.77 -18.95 9.99
N PHE A 62 18.12 -19.31 11.22
CA PHE A 62 17.61 -20.51 11.87
C PHE A 62 16.14 -20.34 12.24
N LEU A 63 15.77 -19.21 12.87
CA LEU A 63 14.41 -18.89 13.31
C LEU A 63 13.41 -18.90 12.18
N LEU A 64 13.77 -18.29 11.04
CA LEU A 64 12.90 -18.26 9.87
C LEU A 64 12.47 -19.67 9.44
N ARG A 65 13.26 -20.72 9.68
CA ARG A 65 12.91 -22.11 9.31
C ARG A 65 12.08 -22.85 10.35
N ARG A 66 11.63 -22.20 11.42
CA ARG A 66 10.91 -22.82 12.55
C ARG A 66 9.46 -22.37 12.62
N ARG A 67 8.60 -23.22 13.18
CA ARG A 67 7.23 -22.82 13.53
C ARG A 67 7.26 -21.86 14.72
N PHE A 68 6.21 -21.04 14.86
CA PHE A 68 6.02 -20.10 15.97
C PHE A 68 7.17 -19.10 16.19
N HIS A 69 7.93 -18.80 15.13
CA HIS A 69 9.09 -17.92 15.20
C HIS A 69 8.77 -16.42 15.16
N LYS A 70 7.57 -16.03 14.70
CA LYS A 70 7.23 -14.64 14.35
C LYS A 70 7.54 -13.64 15.47
N ALA A 71 7.05 -13.89 16.68
CA ALA A 71 7.24 -12.99 17.82
C ALA A 71 8.74 -12.76 18.11
N VAL A 72 9.51 -13.86 18.21
CA VAL A 72 10.96 -13.81 18.45
C VAL A 72 11.70 -13.12 17.30
N ALA A 73 11.29 -13.36 16.05
CA ALA A 73 11.87 -12.71 14.88
C ALA A 73 11.64 -11.18 14.90
N PHE A 74 10.43 -10.72 15.25
CA PHE A 74 10.15 -9.29 15.36
C PHE A 74 10.97 -8.64 16.48
N ASP A 75 11.09 -9.30 17.63
CA ASP A 75 11.86 -8.79 18.77
C ASP A 75 13.34 -8.62 18.43
N ILE A 76 13.92 -9.59 17.73
CA ILE A 76 15.31 -9.52 17.27
C ILE A 76 15.47 -8.39 16.27
N LEU A 77 14.60 -8.29 15.27
CA LEU A 77 14.70 -7.25 14.25
C LEU A 77 14.60 -5.85 14.86
N ARG A 78 13.65 -5.63 15.79
CA ARG A 78 13.56 -4.37 16.54
C ARG A 78 14.82 -4.13 17.37
N SER A 79 15.35 -5.15 18.04
CA SER A 79 16.59 -5.03 18.82
C SER A 79 17.81 -4.69 17.95
N GLN A 80 17.95 -5.28 16.75
CA GLN A 80 19.08 -4.99 15.85
C GLN A 80 19.02 -3.55 15.34
N ILE A 81 17.83 -3.08 14.96
CA ILE A 81 17.62 -1.70 14.49
C ILE A 81 17.93 -0.70 15.61
N LYS A 82 17.45 -0.95 16.84
CA LYS A 82 17.72 -0.09 18.00
C LYS A 82 19.17 -0.05 18.45
N LYS A 83 19.89 -1.16 18.28
CA LYS A 83 21.32 -1.22 18.60
C LYS A 83 22.18 -0.46 17.59
N SER A 84 21.57 0.12 16.54
CA SER A 84 22.25 0.80 15.44
C SER A 84 23.35 -0.09 14.84
N GLU A 85 23.02 -1.37 14.64
CA GLU A 85 23.89 -2.33 13.97
C GLU A 85 24.28 -1.81 12.57
N PRO A 86 25.44 -2.25 12.01
CA PRO A 86 25.85 -1.86 10.68
C PRO A 86 24.74 -2.10 9.64
N VAL A 87 24.52 -1.12 8.77
CA VAL A 87 23.45 -1.14 7.76
C VAL A 87 23.51 -2.40 6.91
N GLU A 88 24.70 -2.91 6.62
CA GLU A 88 24.94 -4.15 5.87
C GLU A 88 24.32 -5.37 6.56
N ARG A 89 24.37 -5.42 7.88
CA ARG A 89 23.80 -6.52 8.68
C ARG A 89 22.27 -6.49 8.63
N ILE A 90 21.68 -5.30 8.78
CA ILE A 90 20.23 -5.10 8.66
C ILE A 90 19.76 -5.49 7.25
N CYS A 91 20.50 -5.07 6.21
CA CYS A 91 20.23 -5.45 4.82
C CYS A 91 20.21 -6.97 4.61
N ARG A 92 21.17 -7.70 5.20
CA ARG A 92 21.20 -9.17 5.10
C ARG A 92 20.02 -9.81 5.79
N ILE A 93 19.59 -9.28 6.93
CA ILE A 93 18.39 -9.77 7.63
C ILE A 93 17.14 -9.55 6.77
N PHE A 94 16.97 -8.35 6.17
CA PHE A 94 15.86 -8.10 5.25
C PHE A 94 15.92 -8.98 4.00
N ASP A 95 17.10 -9.16 3.42
CA ASP A 95 17.30 -10.07 2.28
C ASP A 95 16.91 -11.51 2.68
N GLN A 96 17.22 -11.98 3.91
CA GLN A 96 16.78 -13.29 4.41
C GLN A 96 15.25 -13.38 4.56
N ILE A 97 14.59 -12.35 5.10
CA ILE A 97 13.11 -12.32 5.25
C ILE A 97 12.43 -12.52 3.90
N VAL A 98 12.95 -11.84 2.88
CA VAL A 98 12.32 -11.77 1.55
C VAL A 98 12.68 -12.99 0.68
N THR A 99 13.90 -13.53 0.82
CA THR A 99 14.36 -14.70 0.04
C THR A 99 13.95 -16.03 0.63
N MET A 100 13.90 -16.13 1.96
CA MET A 100 13.45 -17.35 2.62
C MET A 100 11.92 -17.37 2.54
N LYS A 101 11.37 -18.45 1.99
CA LYS A 101 9.92 -18.72 1.96
C LYS A 101 9.53 -19.73 3.06
N PRO A 102 9.69 -19.43 4.36
CA PRO A 102 9.19 -20.33 5.36
C PRO A 102 7.67 -20.26 5.45
N GLU A 103 7.04 -21.37 5.78
CA GLU A 103 5.66 -21.38 6.25
C GLU A 103 5.65 -21.51 7.79
N PRO A 104 5.02 -20.56 8.53
CA PRO A 104 4.33 -19.36 8.05
C PRO A 104 5.29 -18.20 7.72
N THR A 105 5.09 -17.51 6.60
CA THR A 105 5.98 -16.43 6.14
C THR A 105 5.77 -15.14 6.95
N LEU A 106 6.84 -14.35 7.12
CA LEU A 106 6.75 -12.97 7.59
C LEU A 106 6.27 -12.08 6.45
N SER A 107 5.02 -11.61 6.51
CA SER A 107 4.45 -10.77 5.45
C SER A 107 4.93 -9.32 5.56
N GLN A 108 4.82 -8.55 4.46
CA GLN A 108 5.12 -7.10 4.50
C GLN A 108 4.26 -6.36 5.54
N SER A 109 2.99 -6.78 5.71
CA SER A 109 2.09 -6.26 6.75
C SER A 109 2.55 -6.60 8.16
N ASP A 110 3.08 -7.81 8.36
CA ASP A 110 3.62 -8.22 9.66
C ASP A 110 4.82 -7.34 10.05
N ILE A 111 5.73 -7.10 9.11
CA ILE A 111 6.90 -6.24 9.34
C ILE A 111 6.46 -4.80 9.65
N LEU A 112 5.48 -4.27 8.92
CA LEU A 112 4.93 -2.94 9.19
C LEU A 112 4.37 -2.83 10.63
N VAL A 113 3.48 -3.74 11.00
CA VAL A 113 2.70 -3.67 12.25
C VAL A 113 3.53 -4.06 13.47
N HIS A 114 4.43 -5.02 13.33
CA HIS A 114 5.17 -5.58 14.47
C HIS A 114 6.62 -5.12 14.57
N VAL A 115 7.14 -4.40 13.58
CA VAL A 115 8.52 -3.90 13.58
C VAL A 115 8.54 -2.39 13.39
N PHE A 116 8.10 -1.87 12.25
CA PHE A 116 8.25 -0.44 11.93
C PHE A 116 7.38 0.47 12.81
N GLN A 117 6.10 0.15 12.99
CA GLN A 117 5.21 0.96 13.85
C GLN A 117 5.66 0.95 15.32
N PRO A 118 6.00 -0.19 15.95
CA PRO A 118 6.52 -0.20 17.31
C PRO A 118 7.83 0.54 17.45
N LEU A 119 8.75 0.47 16.48
CA LEU A 119 10.01 1.22 16.55
C LEU A 119 9.79 2.73 16.62
N LEU A 120 8.80 3.25 15.90
CA LEU A 120 8.42 4.66 15.99
C LEU A 120 7.90 5.02 17.39
N VAL A 121 7.05 4.17 17.97
CA VAL A 121 6.49 4.38 19.32
C VAL A 121 7.59 4.26 20.40
N GLU A 122 8.54 3.37 20.18
CA GLU A 122 9.67 3.11 21.06
C GLU A 122 10.79 4.16 20.96
N GLY A 123 10.60 5.22 20.16
CA GLY A 123 11.44 6.42 20.14
C GLY A 123 12.44 6.52 18.98
N LEU A 124 12.40 5.62 17.99
CA LEU A 124 13.21 5.75 16.78
C LEU A 124 12.76 6.98 15.97
N SER A 125 13.69 7.79 15.48
CA SER A 125 13.33 8.98 14.70
C SER A 125 12.65 8.58 13.38
N ARG A 126 11.80 9.45 12.85
CA ARG A 126 11.11 9.22 11.56
C ARG A 126 12.09 9.10 10.40
N GLU A 127 13.21 9.83 10.49
CA GLU A 127 14.29 9.77 9.51
C GLU A 127 14.97 8.40 9.51
N GLU A 128 15.43 7.92 10.67
CA GLU A 128 16.02 6.59 10.79
C GLU A 128 15.03 5.49 10.38
N LEU A 129 13.76 5.62 10.77
CA LEU A 129 12.72 4.67 10.39
C LEU A 129 12.51 4.65 8.87
N SER A 130 12.46 5.81 8.21
CA SER A 130 12.36 5.88 6.75
C SER A 130 13.54 5.19 6.08
N ASN A 131 14.76 5.38 6.57
CA ASN A 131 15.95 4.68 6.06
C ASN A 131 15.82 3.16 6.21
N MET A 132 15.38 2.66 7.36
CA MET A 132 15.15 1.22 7.56
C MET A 132 14.09 0.66 6.61
N MET A 133 13.01 1.41 6.39
CA MET A 133 11.96 1.03 5.44
C MET A 133 12.48 1.01 3.99
N LEU A 134 13.31 1.97 3.59
CA LEU A 134 13.95 2.01 2.27
C LEU A 134 14.86 0.82 2.04
N LEU A 135 15.63 0.39 3.06
CA LEU A 135 16.43 -0.83 2.99
C LEU A 135 15.56 -2.07 2.80
N PHE A 136 14.40 -2.13 3.45
CA PHE A 136 13.46 -3.23 3.25
C PHE A 136 12.83 -3.20 1.86
N LEU A 137 12.43 -2.04 1.35
CA LEU A 137 11.96 -1.89 -0.04
C LEU A 137 13.04 -2.30 -1.05
N ARG A 138 14.30 -1.96 -0.80
CA ARG A 138 15.43 -2.43 -1.62
C ARG A 138 15.53 -3.96 -1.64
N SER A 139 15.30 -4.62 -0.51
CA SER A 139 15.28 -6.09 -0.44
C SER A 139 14.10 -6.71 -1.22
N LEU A 140 12.94 -6.04 -1.25
CA LEU A 140 11.79 -6.45 -2.07
C LEU A 140 12.08 -6.27 -3.57
N ASP A 141 12.64 -5.14 -3.96
CA ASP A 141 13.00 -4.83 -5.34
C ASP A 141 14.00 -5.85 -5.92
N LYS A 142 14.98 -6.28 -5.11
CA LYS A 142 15.93 -7.35 -5.48
C LYS A 142 15.28 -8.65 -5.94
N ILE A 143 14.07 -8.98 -5.45
CA ILE A 143 13.33 -10.18 -5.86
C ILE A 143 12.19 -9.86 -6.83
N GLY A 144 12.12 -8.62 -7.33
CA GLY A 144 11.07 -8.14 -8.22
C GLY A 144 9.70 -7.97 -7.56
N GLN A 145 9.64 -7.82 -6.22
CA GLN A 145 8.39 -7.53 -5.50
C GLN A 145 8.27 -6.04 -5.21
N THR A 146 7.06 -5.52 -5.35
CA THR A 146 6.72 -4.14 -4.97
C THR A 146 6.28 -4.06 -3.52
N GLY A 147 6.49 -2.89 -2.91
CA GLY A 147 5.99 -2.59 -1.58
C GLY A 147 4.46 -2.54 -1.55
N HIS A 148 3.84 -3.17 -0.55
CA HIS A 148 2.41 -3.10 -0.32
C HIS A 148 1.96 -1.66 -0.02
N GLU A 149 0.75 -1.29 -0.44
CA GLU A 149 0.25 0.09 -0.32
C GLU A 149 0.33 0.66 1.09
N ARG A 150 -0.01 -0.13 2.12
CA ARG A 150 0.04 0.32 3.53
C ARG A 150 1.46 0.64 3.98
N LEU A 151 2.44 -0.15 3.53
CA LEU A 151 3.85 0.08 3.83
C LEU A 151 4.33 1.37 3.16
N ILE A 152 3.98 1.56 1.88
CA ILE A 152 4.33 2.77 1.12
C ILE A 152 3.65 4.02 1.71
N CYS A 153 2.36 3.95 2.06
CA CYS A 153 1.67 5.08 2.70
C CYS A 153 2.31 5.47 4.03
N PHE A 154 2.72 4.47 4.84
CA PHE A 154 3.43 4.74 6.09
C PHE A 154 4.83 5.34 5.86
N LEU A 155 5.54 4.91 4.80
CA LEU A 155 6.82 5.50 4.40
C LEU A 155 6.64 6.97 3.98
N ILE A 156 5.63 7.26 3.17
CA ILE A 156 5.31 8.64 2.73
C ILE A 156 5.04 9.53 3.95
N ASP A 157 4.22 9.07 4.92
CA ASP A 157 3.97 9.81 6.17
C ASP A 157 5.25 10.10 6.94
N CYS A 158 6.15 9.11 7.04
CA CYS A 158 7.43 9.27 7.73
C CYS A 158 8.35 10.26 7.00
N LEU A 159 8.51 10.13 5.68
CA LEU A 159 9.35 10.99 4.86
C LEU A 159 8.89 12.45 4.93
N LEU A 160 7.59 12.71 4.75
CA LEU A 160 7.03 14.06 4.79
C LEU A 160 7.19 14.71 6.17
N LYS A 161 6.86 13.98 7.25
CA LYS A 161 7.02 14.50 8.62
C LYS A 161 8.47 14.71 9.04
N SER A 162 9.42 14.06 8.36
CA SER A 162 10.85 14.28 8.56
C SER A 162 11.46 15.33 7.60
N GLY A 163 10.67 15.92 6.70
CA GLY A 163 11.14 16.92 5.74
C GLY A 163 11.94 16.35 4.55
N GLN A 164 11.85 15.04 4.29
CA GLN A 164 12.60 14.35 3.24
C GLN A 164 11.83 14.24 1.91
N SER A 165 11.18 15.32 1.49
CA SER A 165 10.30 15.33 0.30
C SER A 165 11.05 15.05 -1.01
N ILE A 166 12.35 15.33 -1.07
CA ILE A 166 13.21 15.01 -2.22
C ILE A 166 13.28 13.49 -2.45
N VAL A 167 13.32 12.70 -1.38
CA VAL A 167 13.39 11.24 -1.48
C VAL A 167 12.11 10.68 -2.10
N ILE A 168 10.96 11.27 -1.79
CA ILE A 168 9.66 10.90 -2.39
C ILE A 168 9.70 11.08 -3.91
N GLU A 169 10.19 12.23 -4.38
CA GLU A 169 10.33 12.51 -5.81
C GLU A 169 11.29 11.52 -6.50
N GLN A 170 12.40 11.16 -5.86
CA GLN A 170 13.33 10.16 -6.39
C GLN A 170 12.68 8.77 -6.49
N LEU A 171 11.93 8.35 -5.47
CA LEU A 171 11.25 7.04 -5.47
C LEU A 171 10.16 6.95 -6.55
N LEU A 172 9.48 8.06 -6.82
CA LEU A 172 8.52 8.18 -7.91
C LEU A 172 9.19 8.08 -9.28
N GLN A 173 10.31 8.79 -9.48
CA GLN A 173 11.10 8.72 -10.71
C GLN A 173 11.65 7.33 -10.97
N CYS A 174 12.05 6.61 -9.90
CA CYS A 174 12.50 5.23 -9.98
C CYS A 174 11.36 4.21 -10.17
N GLY A 175 10.09 4.62 -10.12
CA GLY A 175 8.94 3.73 -10.27
C GLY A 175 8.75 2.74 -9.11
N ILE A 176 9.31 3.03 -7.93
CA ILE A 176 9.20 2.16 -6.75
C ILE A 176 7.78 2.19 -6.17
N PHE A 177 7.10 3.34 -6.29
CA PHE A 177 5.73 3.49 -5.80
C PHE A 177 4.72 2.98 -6.83
N PRO A 178 3.85 2.02 -6.45
CA PRO A 178 2.75 1.59 -7.30
C PRO A 178 1.82 2.74 -7.69
N SER A 179 1.36 2.76 -8.94
CA SER A 179 0.41 3.76 -9.41
C SER A 179 -1.02 3.43 -8.94
N THR A 180 -1.31 3.60 -7.65
CA THR A 180 -2.63 3.29 -7.07
C THR A 180 -3.27 4.51 -6.43
N SER A 181 -4.60 4.49 -6.32
CA SER A 181 -5.37 5.59 -5.74
C SER A 181 -5.02 5.84 -4.27
N THR A 182 -4.79 4.77 -3.50
CA THR A 182 -4.39 4.86 -2.09
C THR A 182 -3.12 5.69 -1.91
N ILE A 183 -2.09 5.40 -2.72
CA ILE A 183 -0.79 6.09 -2.67
C ILE A 183 -0.96 7.53 -3.15
N ALA A 184 -1.73 7.74 -4.20
CA ALA A 184 -1.98 9.07 -4.70
C ALA A 184 -2.70 9.97 -3.68
N CYS A 185 -3.72 9.44 -2.99
CA CYS A 185 -4.40 10.13 -1.91
C CYS A 185 -3.45 10.46 -0.75
N ALA A 186 -2.52 9.57 -0.41
CA ALA A 186 -1.52 9.83 0.62
C ALA A 186 -0.60 11.02 0.25
N LEU A 187 -0.20 11.13 -1.02
CA LEU A 187 0.58 12.27 -1.52
C LEU A 187 -0.25 13.56 -1.61
N LEU A 188 -1.53 13.46 -1.95
CA LEU A 188 -2.41 14.63 -2.07
C LEU A 188 -2.73 15.30 -0.74
N ALA A 189 -2.63 14.56 0.37
CA ALA A 189 -2.83 15.08 1.72
C ALA A 189 -1.83 16.18 2.09
N HIS A 190 -0.70 16.29 1.38
CA HIS A 190 0.37 17.23 1.69
C HIS A 190 0.64 18.17 0.51
N PRO A 191 0.67 19.50 0.72
CA PRO A 191 0.84 20.49 -0.35
C PRO A 191 2.06 20.24 -1.25
N GLU A 192 3.18 19.82 -0.65
CA GLU A 192 4.45 19.58 -1.34
C GLU A 192 4.38 18.48 -2.39
N THR A 193 3.56 17.45 -2.17
CA THR A 193 3.46 16.26 -3.02
C THR A 193 2.17 16.23 -3.85
N GLN A 194 1.42 17.33 -3.89
CA GLN A 194 0.14 17.38 -4.58
C GLN A 194 0.24 17.28 -6.11
N ALA A 195 1.35 17.72 -6.72
CA ALA A 195 1.57 17.57 -8.15
C ALA A 195 1.81 16.09 -8.49
N SER A 196 2.69 15.46 -7.73
CA SER A 196 3.09 14.05 -7.87
C SER A 196 1.92 13.09 -7.61
N GLY A 197 1.08 13.39 -6.61
CA GLY A 197 -0.17 12.66 -6.37
C GLY A 197 -1.17 12.75 -7.53
N LEU A 198 -1.29 13.92 -8.18
CA LEU A 198 -2.12 14.05 -9.38
C LEU A 198 -1.57 13.24 -10.55
N ASP A 199 -0.26 13.21 -10.72
CA ASP A 199 0.38 12.47 -11.81
C ASP A 199 0.22 10.97 -11.64
N ILE A 200 0.30 10.45 -10.40
CA ILE A 200 -0.03 9.05 -10.11
C ILE A 200 -1.49 8.74 -10.44
N LEU A 201 -2.45 9.60 -10.05
CA LEU A 201 -3.86 9.36 -10.39
C LEU A 201 -4.10 9.33 -11.90
N LYS A 202 -3.44 10.21 -12.66
CA LYS A 202 -3.49 10.20 -14.13
C LYS A 202 -2.92 8.89 -14.68
N GLN A 203 -1.78 8.43 -14.16
CA GLN A 203 -1.14 7.19 -14.57
C GLN A 203 -2.01 5.96 -14.26
N ALA A 204 -2.67 5.97 -13.10
CA ALA A 204 -3.62 4.95 -12.65
C ALA A 204 -4.96 4.97 -13.40
N LYS A 205 -5.16 5.91 -14.34
CA LYS A 205 -6.42 6.16 -15.06
C LYS A 205 -7.61 6.38 -14.13
N ASN A 206 -7.38 6.95 -12.94
CA ASN A 206 -8.44 7.20 -11.97
C ASN A 206 -8.95 8.64 -12.09
N TYR A 207 -9.57 8.94 -13.23
CA TYR A 207 -9.92 10.30 -13.64
C TYR A 207 -10.99 10.97 -12.76
N ILE A 208 -11.83 10.19 -12.07
CA ILE A 208 -12.82 10.72 -11.11
C ILE A 208 -12.10 11.43 -9.97
N HIS A 209 -11.13 10.75 -9.35
CA HIS A 209 -10.35 11.32 -8.24
C HIS A 209 -9.48 12.48 -8.74
N VAL A 210 -8.95 12.41 -9.98
CA VAL A 210 -8.25 13.55 -10.60
C VAL A 210 -9.17 14.77 -10.69
N ALA A 211 -10.39 14.60 -11.19
CA ALA A 211 -11.35 15.68 -11.34
C ALA A 211 -11.76 16.30 -10.00
N GLU A 212 -11.99 15.48 -8.96
CA GLU A 212 -12.33 15.97 -7.62
C GLU A 212 -11.17 16.77 -6.98
N VAL A 213 -9.93 16.30 -7.15
CA VAL A 213 -8.75 17.00 -6.64
C VAL A 213 -8.54 18.33 -7.38
N LEU A 214 -8.69 18.35 -8.70
CA LEU A 214 -8.60 19.57 -9.50
C LEU A 214 -9.71 20.57 -9.14
N LEU A 215 -10.93 20.09 -8.88
CA LEU A 215 -12.04 20.90 -8.42
C LEU A 215 -11.72 21.55 -7.05
N ASN A 216 -11.14 20.79 -6.12
CA ASN A 216 -10.72 21.31 -4.82
C ASN A 216 -9.56 22.32 -4.91
N LYS A 217 -8.69 22.19 -5.91
CA LYS A 217 -7.61 23.16 -6.19
C LYS A 217 -8.11 24.44 -6.89
N GLY A 218 -9.35 24.44 -7.41
CA GLY A 218 -9.91 25.56 -8.17
C GLY A 218 -9.65 25.52 -9.69
N ASP A 219 -9.02 24.46 -10.22
CA ASP A 219 -8.85 24.26 -11.66
C ASP A 219 -10.07 23.52 -12.25
N ILE A 220 -11.18 24.26 -12.28
CA ILE A 220 -12.50 23.76 -12.71
C ILE A 220 -12.51 23.32 -14.19
N PRO A 221 -11.87 24.03 -15.14
CA PRO A 221 -11.85 23.62 -16.55
C PRO A 221 -11.12 22.28 -16.77
N GLN A 222 -9.95 22.06 -16.14
CA GLN A 222 -9.25 20.78 -16.26
C GLN A 222 -10.02 19.66 -15.54
N ALA A 223 -10.63 19.96 -14.40
CA ALA A 223 -11.47 19.00 -13.69
C ALA A 223 -12.63 18.49 -14.57
N LEU A 224 -13.30 19.40 -15.29
CA LEU A 224 -14.40 19.05 -16.18
C LEU A 224 -13.92 18.21 -17.37
N LYS A 225 -12.78 18.57 -17.98
CA LYS A 225 -12.17 17.82 -19.08
C LYS A 225 -11.86 16.37 -18.68
N TYR A 226 -11.27 16.14 -17.51
CA TYR A 226 -10.94 14.79 -17.05
C TYR A 226 -12.18 13.96 -16.70
N HIS A 227 -13.22 14.58 -16.15
CA HIS A 227 -14.46 13.87 -15.85
C HIS A 227 -15.21 13.43 -17.12
N LEU A 228 -15.22 14.28 -18.15
CA LEU A 228 -15.89 14.01 -19.43
C LEU A 228 -15.08 13.10 -20.37
N ALA A 229 -13.75 13.06 -20.23
CA ALA A 229 -12.88 12.27 -21.11
C ALA A 229 -13.12 10.76 -21.06
N GLU A 230 -13.61 10.21 -19.94
CA GLU A 230 -13.82 8.76 -19.77
C GLU A 230 -15.27 8.31 -19.80
N LEU A 231 -16.18 9.15 -20.28
CA LEU A 231 -17.58 8.78 -20.48
C LEU A 231 -18.27 8.31 -19.18
N ASN A 232 -17.79 8.76 -18.02
CA ASN A 232 -18.33 8.35 -16.73
C ASN A 232 -19.46 9.28 -16.28
N TYR A 233 -20.48 9.35 -17.12
CA TYR A 233 -21.59 10.28 -16.99
C TYR A 233 -22.55 9.94 -15.85
N ASP A 234 -22.57 8.69 -15.38
CA ASP A 234 -23.52 8.21 -14.37
C ASP A 234 -23.36 8.91 -13.00
N ASN A 235 -22.15 9.39 -12.71
CA ASN A 235 -21.83 10.11 -11.46
C ASN A 235 -21.62 11.61 -11.63
N PHE A 236 -21.80 12.14 -12.85
CA PHE A 236 -21.57 13.55 -13.12
C PHE A 236 -22.69 14.42 -12.54
N LYS A 237 -22.33 15.35 -11.66
CA LYS A 237 -23.24 16.36 -11.10
C LYS A 237 -22.81 17.75 -11.55
N SER A 238 -23.49 18.29 -12.56
CA SER A 238 -23.27 19.65 -13.09
C SER A 238 -23.26 20.72 -11.99
N GLN A 239 -24.11 20.55 -10.97
CA GLN A 239 -24.21 21.42 -9.78
C GLN A 239 -22.85 21.66 -9.12
N LYS A 240 -22.05 20.61 -8.88
CA LYS A 240 -20.76 20.73 -8.18
C LYS A 240 -19.79 21.67 -8.90
N TYR A 241 -19.78 21.61 -10.24
CA TYR A 241 -18.88 22.40 -11.07
C TYR A 241 -19.39 23.84 -11.23
N LEU A 242 -20.70 24.02 -11.38
CA LEU A 242 -21.33 25.34 -11.48
C LEU A 242 -21.26 26.11 -10.15
N ASP A 243 -21.47 25.45 -9.01
CA ASP A 243 -21.33 26.04 -7.68
C ASP A 243 -19.88 26.43 -7.39
N ALA A 244 -18.92 25.58 -7.77
CA ALA A 244 -17.50 25.91 -7.66
C ALA A 244 -17.15 27.12 -8.54
N ALA A 245 -17.67 27.18 -9.76
CA ALA A 245 -17.46 28.28 -10.68
C ALA A 245 -18.03 29.60 -10.16
N LEU A 246 -19.26 29.59 -9.64
CA LEU A 246 -19.91 30.76 -9.04
C LEU A 246 -19.16 31.34 -7.84
N LYS A 247 -18.43 30.51 -7.09
CA LYS A 247 -17.60 30.96 -5.97
C LYS A 247 -16.31 31.64 -6.42
N HIS A 248 -15.82 31.34 -7.62
CA HIS A 248 -14.57 31.87 -8.14
C HIS A 248 -14.78 33.14 -8.96
N ASP A 249 -15.53 33.07 -10.06
CA ASP A 249 -15.74 34.20 -10.98
C ASP A 249 -17.00 33.98 -11.83
N ASP A 250 -17.69 35.07 -12.13
CA ASP A 250 -18.86 35.10 -13.00
C ASP A 250 -18.50 34.72 -14.44
N GLN A 251 -17.33 35.14 -14.94
CA GLN A 251 -16.89 34.72 -16.28
C GLN A 251 -16.59 33.22 -16.35
N LEU A 252 -15.98 32.66 -15.30
CA LEU A 252 -15.70 31.24 -15.23
C LEU A 252 -17.00 30.42 -15.14
N PHE A 253 -18.02 30.90 -14.42
CA PHE A 253 -19.36 30.32 -14.47
C PHE A 253 -19.95 30.30 -15.89
N ARG A 254 -19.83 31.41 -16.62
CA ARG A 254 -20.31 31.52 -18.00
C ARG A 254 -19.64 30.49 -18.91
N ASP A 255 -18.32 30.35 -18.81
CA ASP A 255 -17.53 29.44 -19.65
C ASP A 255 -17.86 27.97 -19.34
N ILE A 256 -17.99 27.61 -18.06
CA ILE A 256 -18.38 26.26 -17.66
C ILE A 256 -19.81 25.94 -18.10
N TYR A 257 -20.76 26.86 -17.92
CA TYR A 257 -22.15 26.68 -18.37
C TYR A 257 -22.21 26.44 -19.88
N ARG A 258 -21.51 27.27 -20.67
CA ARG A 258 -21.42 27.13 -22.12
C ARG A 258 -20.77 25.83 -22.54
N HIS A 259 -19.74 25.38 -21.84
CA HIS A 259 -19.09 24.10 -22.12
C HIS A 259 -20.06 22.93 -21.96
N LEU A 260 -20.88 22.92 -20.90
CA LEU A 260 -21.88 21.86 -20.68
C LEU A 260 -22.95 21.83 -21.78
N GLU A 261 -23.42 22.99 -22.24
CA GLU A 261 -24.38 23.09 -23.34
C GLU A 261 -23.79 22.59 -24.67
N VAL A 262 -22.51 22.90 -24.94
CA VAL A 262 -21.80 22.37 -26.13
C VAL A 262 -21.68 20.86 -26.07
N GLU A 263 -21.34 20.29 -24.92
CA GLU A 263 -21.25 18.84 -24.77
C GLU A 263 -22.62 18.16 -24.90
N ASN A 264 -23.68 18.76 -24.35
CA ASN A 264 -25.05 18.28 -24.54
C ASN A 264 -25.46 18.28 -26.02
N ALA A 265 -25.13 19.34 -26.76
CA ALA A 265 -25.37 19.38 -28.20
C ALA A 265 -24.56 18.34 -28.98
N ARG A 266 -23.31 18.08 -28.60
CA ARG A 266 -22.50 17.00 -29.21
C ARG A 266 -23.10 15.62 -28.96
N ILE A 267 -23.60 15.36 -27.74
CA ILE A 267 -24.27 14.11 -27.40
C ILE A 267 -25.51 13.93 -28.30
N LEU A 268 -26.31 14.98 -28.45
CA LEU A 268 -27.51 14.99 -29.31
C LEU A 268 -27.20 14.83 -30.81
N ALA A 269 -26.11 15.43 -31.29
CA ALA A 269 -25.69 15.35 -32.69
C ALA A 269 -25.04 14.02 -33.06
N SER A 270 -24.57 13.24 -32.07
CA SER A 270 -23.89 11.97 -32.32
C SER A 270 -24.88 10.83 -32.58
N SER A 271 -24.66 10.09 -33.67
CA SER A 271 -25.45 8.90 -34.05
C SER A 271 -25.21 7.68 -33.14
N SER A 272 -24.15 7.71 -32.34
CA SER A 272 -23.88 6.79 -31.23
C SER A 272 -23.47 7.60 -29.99
N PRO A 273 -24.43 7.99 -29.13
CA PRO A 273 -24.15 8.80 -27.95
C PRO A 273 -23.15 8.09 -27.05
N LYS A 274 -22.02 8.74 -26.80
CA LYS A 274 -21.02 8.21 -25.89
C LYS A 274 -21.43 8.34 -24.41
N GLY A 275 -22.58 8.95 -24.12
CA GLY A 275 -23.13 9.12 -22.77
C GLY A 275 -24.55 9.68 -22.71
N PRO A 276 -25.20 9.64 -21.52
CA PRO A 276 -26.46 10.31 -21.25
C PRO A 276 -26.32 11.83 -21.25
N PHE A 277 -27.45 12.51 -21.50
CA PHE A 277 -27.57 13.97 -21.46
C PHE A 277 -27.18 14.52 -20.07
N LEU A 278 -26.34 15.54 -20.03
CA LEU A 278 -25.89 16.19 -18.79
C LEU A 278 -27.03 17.06 -18.26
N HIS A 279 -27.65 16.65 -17.15
CA HIS A 279 -28.71 17.45 -16.53
C HIS A 279 -28.14 18.73 -15.93
N ILE A 280 -28.62 19.88 -16.41
CA ILE A 280 -28.34 21.21 -15.85
C ILE A 280 -29.63 21.69 -15.17
N PRO A 281 -29.64 21.94 -13.86
CA PRO A 281 -30.83 22.45 -13.18
C PRO A 281 -31.24 23.83 -13.71
N GLU A 282 -32.55 24.05 -13.87
CA GLU A 282 -33.12 25.30 -14.41
C GLU A 282 -32.75 26.55 -13.60
N GLU A 283 -32.44 26.40 -12.31
CA GLU A 283 -31.95 27.48 -11.44
C GLU A 283 -30.69 28.15 -12.00
N TYR A 284 -29.76 27.37 -12.56
CA TYR A 284 -28.52 27.92 -13.13
C TYR A 284 -28.75 28.61 -14.47
N LYS A 285 -29.76 28.18 -15.23
CA LYS A 285 -30.18 28.85 -16.47
C LYS A 285 -30.79 30.22 -16.16
N GLN A 286 -31.66 30.29 -15.16
CA GLN A 286 -32.22 31.56 -14.68
C GLN A 286 -31.12 32.48 -14.16
N LEU A 287 -30.14 31.94 -13.42
CA LEU A 287 -28.98 32.69 -12.94
C LEU A 287 -28.11 33.21 -14.10
N TYR A 288 -27.86 32.40 -15.12
CA TYR A 288 -27.16 32.83 -16.33
C TYR A 288 -27.87 34.00 -17.01
N ILE A 289 -29.19 33.88 -17.22
CA ILE A 289 -30.01 34.93 -17.84
C ILE A 289 -29.97 36.22 -17.00
N SER A 290 -30.01 36.10 -15.67
CA SER A 290 -29.93 37.27 -14.78
C SER A 290 -28.60 38.01 -14.84
N LYS A 291 -27.48 37.28 -15.05
CA LYS A 291 -26.12 37.85 -15.04
C LYS A 291 -25.65 38.33 -16.42
N PHE A 292 -26.00 37.62 -17.50
CA PHE A 292 -25.45 37.87 -18.85
C PHE A 292 -26.51 38.25 -19.90
N GLY A 293 -27.79 38.18 -19.54
CA GLY A 293 -28.91 38.47 -20.44
C GLY A 293 -29.36 37.27 -21.27
N ASN A 294 -30.65 37.27 -21.63
CA ASN A 294 -31.26 36.20 -22.42
C ASN A 294 -30.73 36.15 -23.86
N ASP A 295 -30.45 37.32 -24.44
CA ASP A 295 -29.98 37.47 -25.82
C ASP A 295 -28.62 36.80 -26.04
N ASP A 296 -27.73 36.83 -25.03
CA ASP A 296 -26.43 36.16 -25.09
C ASP A 296 -26.58 34.64 -25.14
N LEU A 297 -27.48 34.08 -24.33
CA LEU A 297 -27.74 32.65 -24.27
C LEU A 297 -28.40 32.15 -25.56
N SER A 298 -29.40 32.86 -26.08
CA SER A 298 -30.09 32.48 -27.30
C SER A 298 -29.18 32.53 -28.53
N ASN A 299 -28.33 33.56 -28.63
CA ASN A 299 -27.34 33.66 -29.69
C ASN A 299 -26.33 32.52 -29.61
N PHE A 300 -25.86 32.17 -28.40
CA PHE A 300 -24.94 31.05 -28.22
C PHE A 300 -25.58 29.70 -28.60
N LEU A 301 -26.78 29.39 -28.12
CA LEU A 301 -27.48 28.14 -28.45
C LEU A 301 -27.78 28.02 -29.96
N SER A 302 -28.15 29.12 -30.63
CA SER A 302 -28.33 29.14 -32.08
C SER A 302 -27.03 28.85 -32.85
N SER A 303 -25.88 29.30 -32.34
CA SER A 303 -24.55 29.05 -32.92
C SER A 303 -24.09 27.60 -32.79
N ILE A 304 -24.62 26.88 -31.79
CA ILE A 304 -24.34 25.46 -31.57
C ILE A 304 -25.21 24.59 -32.50
N GLN A 305 -26.48 24.94 -32.69
CA GLN A 305 -27.40 24.18 -33.56
C GLN A 305 -27.09 24.30 -35.05
N THR A 306 -26.31 25.31 -35.46
CA THR A 306 -25.91 25.53 -36.86
C THR A 306 -24.59 24.84 -37.25
N LYS A 307 -23.94 24.14 -36.32
CA LYS A 307 -22.72 23.36 -36.55
C LYS A 307 -22.97 21.87 -36.37
#